data_AF-A0AAW0FR29-F1
#
_entry.id   AF-A0AAW0FR29-F1
#
_cell.length_a   1.000
_cell.length_b   1.000
_cell.length_c   1.000
_cell.angle_alpha   90.00
_cell.angle_beta   90.00
_cell.angle_gamma   90.00
#
_symmetry.space_group_name_H-M   'P 1'
#
loop_
_entity.id
_entity.type
_entity.pdbx_description
1 polymer ?
#
loop_
_entity_poly.entity_id
_entity_poly.type
_entity_poly.pdbx_seq_one_letter_code
_entity_poly.pdbx_strand_id
1 'polypeptide(L)'
;MSSSFFQPPRPRKCSRIPYLERPLTQVQEYILANRLSFRLPNLDLNPTLLAQALNAVIDAEENNDLLEYTGDRVLNFVAAFMLDKLTLDPIRRMIVRRIICKNDTIGRLARALGIDKDAKLEKNDRWCNDSWYLALKESPPKVTADIFEAYVGAIFIQHGLHAASDWLQTLLTPVIKAANKDFTHEYGIGNISPSYPEPKTETKLPWGDKVPETDAQAALSDFLRNRDMWSWLREFGKVALDSLPSKEDGFRFRFSKGMLQGPSRDRIEVGERLLDLWVCQICTHEFPEYYMATSRAPGLVTNITNLITEEDTLSRLSSTLNVHDFYLNIYDYDRPSSTSDYGRPLSTSVPIKGTERVQMLMATFGWFHYFRPDDAHRWGPELLRPIVLCAHNIIWSLNPGLRPRMSFKKTEPTYLHELFAVKTEYVEPSLDEIIVKIEEDAMLVDDHCPIFIKPEPMEIDLSQEDSVPPEDSSVPMELDYCDTLALEKALKESLRARRLMTLTTPSNLPRDIDTVAREKFLRDILLSRRDSPMDQI
;
A
#
# COMPACT_ATOMS: atom_id res chain seq x y z
N MET A 1 36.29 11.96 5.83
CA MET A 1 36.24 11.06 4.66
C MET A 1 36.18 9.63 5.18
N SER A 2 34.99 9.12 5.48
CA SER A 2 34.78 7.71 5.85
C SER A 2 33.99 7.06 4.72
N SER A 3 34.68 6.26 3.91
CA SER A 3 34.08 5.39 2.91
C SER A 3 33.26 4.32 3.61
N SER A 4 31.94 4.47 3.63
CA SER A 4 31.05 3.35 3.95
C SER A 4 31.11 2.36 2.78
N PHE A 5 31.73 1.21 3.05
CA PHE A 5 31.81 0.09 2.12
C PHE A 5 30.40 -0.37 1.74
N PHE A 6 30.09 -0.29 0.44
CA PHE A 6 29.03 -1.07 -0.19
C PHE A 6 29.35 -2.56 0.08
N GLN A 7 28.58 -3.21 0.95
CA GLN A 7 28.62 -4.67 1.04
C GLN A 7 27.94 -5.23 -0.22
N PRO A 8 28.59 -6.12 -0.98
CA PRO A 8 27.92 -6.83 -2.06
C PRO A 8 26.73 -7.64 -1.49
N PRO A 9 25.68 -7.89 -2.29
CA PRO A 9 24.56 -8.71 -1.87
C PRO A 9 25.07 -10.06 -1.38
N ARG A 10 24.65 -10.46 -0.17
CA ARG A 10 25.05 -11.76 0.40
C ARG A 10 24.46 -12.86 -0.48
N PRO A 11 25.24 -13.88 -0.86
CA PRO A 11 24.71 -15.02 -1.60
C PRO A 11 23.53 -15.65 -0.82
N ARG A 12 22.40 -15.88 -1.50
CA ARG A 12 21.21 -16.53 -0.94
C ARG A 12 21.67 -17.91 -0.41
N LYS A 13 21.70 -18.10 0.92
CA LYS A 13 22.20 -19.34 1.53
C LYS A 13 21.22 -20.47 1.23
N CYS A 14 21.61 -21.41 0.38
CA CYS A 14 20.95 -22.72 0.32
C CYS A 14 21.32 -23.50 1.59
N SER A 15 20.44 -23.50 2.59
CA SER A 15 20.67 -24.19 3.86
C SER A 15 20.75 -25.71 3.65
N ARG A 16 21.84 -26.33 4.13
CA ARG A 16 21.95 -27.79 4.26
C ARG A 16 20.93 -28.30 5.27
N ILE A 17 20.27 -29.40 4.93
CA ILE A 17 19.05 -29.96 5.55
C ILE A 17 19.38 -30.75 6.84
N PRO A 18 18.87 -30.36 8.02
CA PRO A 18 18.61 -31.28 9.12
C PRO A 18 17.13 -31.67 9.11
N TYR A 19 16.85 -32.94 8.83
CA TYR A 19 15.51 -33.52 8.85
C TYR A 19 14.97 -33.60 10.29
N LEU A 20 14.00 -32.75 10.62
CA LEU A 20 13.09 -32.98 11.74
C LEU A 20 11.68 -33.21 11.18
N GLU A 21 11.07 -34.32 11.57
CA GLU A 21 9.82 -34.86 11.04
C GLU A 21 8.58 -34.03 11.44
N ARG A 22 8.47 -32.76 11.04
CA ARG A 22 7.20 -32.03 11.20
C ARG A 22 6.19 -32.46 10.13
N PRO A 23 4.88 -32.60 10.40
CA PRO A 23 3.89 -32.79 9.34
C PRO A 23 3.84 -31.56 8.41
N LEU A 24 3.29 -31.75 7.19
CA LEU A 24 2.96 -30.63 6.32
C LEU A 24 1.84 -29.81 6.97
N THR A 25 1.79 -28.51 6.68
CA THR A 25 0.63 -27.70 7.09
C THR A 25 -0.55 -27.98 6.17
N GLN A 26 -1.77 -27.66 6.60
CA GLN A 26 -2.98 -27.82 5.79
C GLN A 26 -2.90 -27.06 4.47
N VAL A 27 -2.30 -25.86 4.45
CA VAL A 27 -2.03 -25.13 3.20
C VAL A 27 -1.11 -25.93 2.27
N GLN A 28 -0.03 -26.49 2.81
CA GLN A 28 0.94 -27.26 2.02
C GLN A 28 0.30 -28.54 1.45
N GLU A 29 -0.46 -29.27 2.27
CA GLU A 29 -1.21 -30.45 1.85
C GLU A 29 -2.25 -30.12 0.80
N TYR A 30 -3.02 -29.04 0.99
CA TYR A 30 -4.05 -28.62 0.06
C TYR A 30 -3.46 -28.31 -1.32
N ILE A 31 -2.37 -27.52 -1.38
CA ILE A 31 -1.72 -27.16 -2.65
C ILE A 31 -1.15 -28.42 -3.33
N LEU A 32 -0.51 -29.31 -2.58
CA LEU A 32 0.05 -30.55 -3.12
C LEU A 32 -1.03 -31.46 -3.72
N ALA A 33 -2.13 -31.65 -2.99
CA ALA A 33 -3.25 -32.49 -3.40
C ALA A 33 -3.98 -31.93 -4.62
N ASN A 34 -4.12 -30.59 -4.71
CA ASN A 34 -4.89 -29.90 -5.74
C ASN A 34 -4.02 -29.26 -6.83
N ARG A 35 -2.73 -29.63 -6.92
CA ARG A 35 -1.78 -29.01 -7.87
C ARG A 35 -2.26 -29.02 -9.33
N LEU A 36 -3.03 -30.03 -9.72
CA LEU A 36 -3.58 -30.17 -11.08
C LEU A 36 -4.89 -29.42 -11.28
N SER A 37 -5.44 -28.77 -10.26
CA SER A 37 -6.67 -27.96 -10.33
C SER A 37 -6.38 -26.48 -10.53
N PHE A 38 -5.20 -26.02 -10.13
CA PHE A 38 -4.79 -24.62 -10.34
C PHE A 38 -4.55 -24.33 -11.81
N ARG A 39 -5.00 -23.16 -12.26
CA ARG A 39 -4.87 -22.70 -13.65
C ARG A 39 -4.35 -21.28 -13.66
N LEU A 40 -3.52 -20.99 -14.67
CA LEU A 40 -3.25 -19.62 -15.07
C LEU A 40 -4.56 -18.98 -15.52
N PRO A 41 -4.68 -17.65 -15.37
CA PRO A 41 -5.87 -16.97 -15.84
C PRO A 41 -5.95 -17.10 -17.37
N ASN A 42 -7.17 -17.14 -17.91
CA ASN A 42 -7.38 -17.10 -19.35
C ASN A 42 -7.23 -15.65 -19.85
N LEU A 43 -6.03 -15.10 -19.69
CA LEU A 43 -5.66 -13.73 -20.05
C LEU A 43 -4.40 -13.78 -20.91
N ASP A 44 -4.47 -13.19 -22.10
CA ASP A 44 -3.30 -13.09 -22.97
C ASP A 44 -2.39 -11.98 -22.45
N LEU A 45 -1.17 -12.33 -22.06
CA LEU A 45 -0.13 -11.35 -21.71
C LEU A 45 0.71 -11.01 -22.95
N ASN A 46 1.09 -9.75 -23.07
CA ASN A 46 2.06 -9.28 -24.04
C ASN A 46 3.34 -10.12 -23.87
N PRO A 47 3.87 -10.75 -24.94
CA PRO A 47 5.01 -11.65 -24.83
C PRO A 47 6.26 -11.00 -24.22
N THR A 48 6.49 -9.71 -24.46
CA THR A 48 7.60 -8.96 -23.88
C THR A 48 7.41 -8.77 -22.37
N LEU A 49 6.20 -8.36 -21.95
CA LEU A 49 5.88 -8.20 -20.53
C LEU A 49 5.94 -9.55 -19.79
N LEU A 50 5.46 -10.63 -20.40
CA LEU A 50 5.58 -11.98 -19.85
C LEU A 50 7.05 -12.40 -19.74
N ALA A 51 7.86 -12.18 -20.78
CA ALA A 51 9.28 -12.49 -20.75
C ALA A 51 10.02 -11.70 -19.68
N GLN A 52 9.63 -10.44 -19.45
CA GLN A 52 10.14 -9.61 -18.36
C GLN A 52 9.73 -10.19 -17.00
N ALA A 53 8.45 -10.50 -16.77
CA ALA A 53 7.96 -11.05 -15.51
C ALA A 53 8.68 -12.35 -15.11
N LEU A 54 9.07 -13.15 -16.10
CA LEU A 54 9.81 -14.40 -15.94
C LEU A 54 11.33 -14.23 -15.86
N ASN A 55 11.86 -13.00 -15.89
CA ASN A 55 13.29 -12.73 -15.85
C ASN A 55 13.77 -12.28 -14.45
N ALA A 56 14.10 -13.26 -13.60
CA ALA A 56 14.57 -13.00 -12.23
C ALA A 56 16.11 -12.88 -12.12
N VAL A 57 16.79 -12.57 -13.22
CA VAL A 57 18.24 -12.37 -13.22
C VAL A 57 18.56 -10.97 -12.70
N ILE A 58 19.28 -10.91 -11.57
CA ILE A 58 19.63 -9.66 -10.90
C ILE A 58 20.51 -8.79 -11.81
N ASP A 59 20.28 -7.47 -11.80
CA ASP A 59 21.01 -6.49 -12.61
C ASP A 59 20.91 -6.72 -14.14
N ALA A 60 20.05 -7.63 -14.61
CA ALA A 60 19.81 -7.85 -16.03
C ALA A 60 18.92 -6.75 -16.63
N GLU A 61 19.04 -6.57 -17.94
CA GLU A 61 18.05 -5.81 -18.72
C GLU A 61 16.69 -6.49 -18.61
N GLU A 62 15.62 -5.71 -18.47
CA GLU A 62 14.25 -6.22 -18.35
C GLU A 62 14.13 -7.30 -17.25
N ASN A 63 14.76 -7.08 -16.10
CA ASN A 63 14.51 -7.92 -14.93
C ASN A 63 13.09 -7.66 -14.39
N ASN A 64 12.65 -8.57 -13.53
CA ASN A 64 11.32 -8.54 -12.96
C ASN A 64 11.21 -7.79 -11.62
N ASP A 65 12.27 -7.16 -11.10
CA ASP A 65 12.28 -6.64 -9.72
C ASP A 65 11.15 -5.63 -9.45
N LEU A 66 10.82 -4.76 -10.43
CA LEU A 66 9.71 -3.80 -10.26
C LEU A 66 8.33 -4.44 -10.45
N LEU A 67 8.23 -5.48 -11.29
CA LEU A 67 7.00 -6.27 -11.42
C LEU A 67 6.76 -7.09 -10.15
N GLU A 68 7.80 -7.69 -9.55
CA GLU A 68 7.76 -8.37 -8.24
C GLU A 68 7.20 -7.41 -7.20
N TYR A 69 7.81 -6.22 -7.08
CA TYR A 69 7.36 -5.20 -6.15
C TYR A 69 5.88 -4.81 -6.36
N THR A 70 5.48 -4.60 -7.61
CA THR A 70 4.10 -4.22 -7.95
C THR A 70 3.12 -5.35 -7.61
N GLY A 71 3.46 -6.57 -7.98
CA GLY A 71 2.62 -7.74 -7.74
C GLY A 71 2.51 -8.11 -6.27
N ASP A 72 3.54 -7.92 -5.46
CA ASP A 72 3.48 -8.06 -4.00
C ASP A 72 2.42 -7.11 -3.40
N ARG A 73 2.37 -5.85 -3.84
CA ARG A 73 1.35 -4.89 -3.38
C ARG A 73 -0.06 -5.30 -3.80
N VAL A 74 -0.24 -5.71 -5.04
CA VAL A 74 -1.52 -6.22 -5.55
C VAL A 74 -1.96 -7.44 -4.75
N LEU A 75 -1.08 -8.42 -4.57
CA LEU A 75 -1.35 -9.65 -3.82
C LEU A 75 -1.74 -9.36 -2.37
N ASN A 76 -0.99 -8.50 -1.67
CA ASN A 76 -1.28 -8.14 -0.28
C ASN A 76 -2.61 -7.39 -0.14
N PHE A 77 -2.92 -6.50 -1.08
CA PHE A 77 -4.21 -5.80 -1.11
C PHE A 77 -5.37 -6.78 -1.32
N VAL A 78 -5.31 -7.60 -2.37
CA VAL A 78 -6.38 -8.57 -2.68
C VAL A 78 -6.59 -9.55 -1.52
N ALA A 79 -5.50 -10.04 -0.93
CA ALA A 79 -5.56 -10.91 0.24
C ALA A 79 -6.23 -10.23 1.45
N ALA A 80 -5.88 -8.97 1.75
CA ALA A 80 -6.52 -8.20 2.82
C ALA A 80 -8.01 -7.98 2.54
N PHE A 81 -8.36 -7.60 1.31
CA PHE A 81 -9.74 -7.38 0.90
C PHE A 81 -10.61 -8.64 0.98
N MET A 82 -10.10 -9.78 0.51
CA MET A 82 -10.80 -11.06 0.60
C MET A 82 -11.09 -11.46 2.05
N LEU A 83 -10.10 -11.30 2.93
CA LEU A 83 -10.24 -11.63 4.35
C LEU A 83 -11.13 -10.63 5.10
N ASP A 84 -11.23 -9.40 4.60
CA ASP A 84 -12.10 -8.36 5.14
C ASP A 84 -13.59 -8.65 4.89
N LYS A 85 -13.91 -9.42 3.84
CA LYS A 85 -15.25 -9.96 3.59
C LYS A 85 -15.62 -11.14 4.49
N LEU A 86 -14.65 -11.75 5.18
CA LEU A 86 -14.91 -12.87 6.07
C LEU A 86 -15.16 -12.37 7.50
N THR A 87 -16.13 -12.97 8.19
CA THR A 87 -16.39 -12.76 9.62
C THR A 87 -15.33 -13.46 10.47
N LEU A 88 -14.11 -12.91 10.47
CA LEU A 88 -12.97 -13.37 11.27
C LEU A 88 -12.61 -12.31 12.31
N ASP A 89 -12.18 -12.74 13.49
CA ASP A 89 -11.59 -11.81 14.44
C ASP A 89 -10.29 -11.18 13.86
N PRO A 90 -9.91 -9.96 14.28
CA PRO A 90 -8.80 -9.23 13.66
C PRO A 90 -7.44 -9.96 13.74
N ILE A 91 -7.22 -10.74 14.80
CA ILE A 91 -5.95 -11.45 15.00
C ILE A 91 -5.87 -12.62 14.01
N ARG A 92 -6.93 -13.43 13.94
CA ARG A 92 -7.04 -14.52 12.97
C ARG A 92 -6.92 -14.00 11.55
N ARG A 93 -7.60 -12.91 11.21
CA ARG A 93 -7.53 -12.25 9.90
C ARG A 93 -6.07 -11.93 9.51
N MET A 94 -5.36 -11.22 10.37
CA MET A 94 -3.96 -10.85 10.18
C MET A 94 -3.06 -12.08 9.99
N ILE A 95 -3.24 -13.12 10.81
CA ILE A 95 -2.40 -14.34 10.74
C ILE A 95 -2.68 -15.13 9.47
N VAL A 96 -3.95 -15.33 9.12
CA VAL A 96 -4.34 -16.02 7.89
C VAL A 96 -3.79 -15.28 6.67
N ARG A 97 -3.85 -13.94 6.64
CA ARG A 97 -3.21 -13.14 5.58
C ARG A 97 -1.71 -13.41 5.50
N ARG A 98 -1.01 -13.39 6.64
CA ARG A 98 0.44 -13.67 6.68
C ARG A 98 0.77 -15.07 6.19
N ILE A 99 -0.09 -16.07 6.45
CA ILE A 99 0.10 -17.43 5.95
C ILE A 99 -0.03 -17.47 4.42
N ILE A 100 -1.09 -16.86 3.86
CA ILE A 100 -1.35 -16.95 2.41
C ILE A 100 -0.38 -16.10 1.58
N CYS A 101 0.10 -14.97 2.10
CA CYS A 101 1.09 -14.10 1.44
C CYS A 101 2.54 -14.47 1.75
N LYS A 102 2.80 -15.56 2.47
CA LYS A 102 4.18 -16.00 2.76
C LYS A 102 4.84 -16.54 1.49
N ASN A 103 6.14 -16.27 1.29
CA ASN A 103 6.92 -16.84 0.17
C ASN A 103 6.82 -18.37 0.08
N ASP A 104 6.57 -19.07 1.20
CA ASP A 104 6.31 -20.52 1.19
C ASP A 104 5.05 -20.87 0.39
N THR A 105 3.93 -20.23 0.73
CA THR A 105 2.63 -20.45 0.07
C THR A 105 2.70 -19.99 -1.38
N ILE A 106 3.24 -18.79 -1.61
CA ILE A 106 3.31 -18.19 -2.94
C ILE A 106 4.23 -18.98 -3.88
N GLY A 107 5.42 -19.38 -3.43
CA GLY A 107 6.31 -20.22 -4.26
C GLY A 107 5.74 -21.62 -4.54
N ARG A 108 4.93 -22.19 -3.62
CA ARG A 108 4.19 -23.43 -3.89
C ARG A 108 3.10 -23.23 -4.94
N LEU A 109 2.35 -22.13 -4.88
CA LEU A 109 1.36 -21.80 -5.91
C LEU A 109 2.01 -21.60 -7.28
N ALA A 110 3.12 -20.85 -7.34
CA ALA A 110 3.92 -20.66 -8.54
C ALA A 110 4.30 -21.99 -9.20
N ARG A 111 4.80 -22.94 -8.40
CA ARG A 111 5.18 -24.28 -8.86
C ARG A 111 3.99 -25.10 -9.33
N ALA A 112 2.86 -25.04 -8.61
CA ALA A 112 1.64 -25.74 -8.97
C ALA A 112 1.07 -25.23 -10.31
N LEU A 113 1.16 -23.92 -10.54
CA LEU A 113 0.79 -23.27 -11.80
C LEU A 113 1.81 -23.51 -12.92
N GLY A 114 3.05 -23.86 -12.57
CA GLY A 114 4.13 -24.11 -13.53
C GLY A 114 4.76 -22.86 -14.13
N ILE A 115 4.54 -21.68 -13.54
CA ILE A 115 5.07 -20.39 -14.00
C ILE A 115 6.61 -20.38 -13.94
N ASP A 116 7.18 -21.07 -12.96
CA ASP A 116 8.61 -21.10 -12.68
C ASP A 116 9.43 -21.92 -13.70
N LYS A 117 8.78 -22.71 -14.57
CA LYS A 117 9.46 -23.64 -15.49
C LYS A 117 10.26 -22.90 -16.58
N ASP A 118 9.68 -21.82 -17.09
CA ASP A 118 10.21 -21.02 -18.20
C ASP A 118 10.95 -19.77 -17.70
N ALA A 119 11.12 -19.64 -16.38
CA ALA A 119 11.81 -18.51 -15.79
C ALA A 119 13.31 -18.50 -16.09
N LYS A 120 13.83 -17.32 -16.42
CA LYS A 120 15.26 -17.05 -16.52
C LYS A 120 15.78 -16.79 -15.11
N LEU A 121 16.66 -17.66 -14.64
CA LEU A 121 17.21 -17.67 -13.29
C LEU A 121 18.73 -17.62 -13.31
N GLU A 122 19.34 -17.05 -12.28
CA GLU A 122 20.77 -17.24 -12.03
C GLU A 122 21.10 -18.73 -11.82
N LYS A 123 22.34 -19.13 -12.09
CA LYS A 123 22.75 -20.55 -12.03
C LYS A 123 22.42 -21.23 -10.69
N ASN A 124 22.68 -20.54 -9.58
CA ASN A 124 22.41 -21.08 -8.24
C ASN A 124 20.90 -21.18 -7.96
N ASP A 125 20.15 -20.15 -8.35
CA ASP A 125 18.70 -20.12 -8.19
C ASP A 125 18.01 -21.17 -9.06
N ARG A 126 18.48 -21.38 -10.30
CA ARG A 126 18.05 -22.48 -11.17
C ARG A 126 18.25 -23.83 -10.51
N TRP A 127 19.44 -24.09 -9.97
CA TRP A 127 19.74 -25.36 -9.31
C TRP A 127 18.85 -25.61 -8.07
N CYS A 128 18.66 -24.58 -7.24
CA CYS A 128 17.75 -24.65 -6.10
C CYS A 128 16.30 -24.90 -6.54
N ASN A 129 15.84 -24.18 -7.57
CA ASN A 129 14.48 -24.32 -8.11
C ASN A 129 14.25 -25.73 -8.66
N ASP A 130 15.19 -26.29 -9.41
CA ASP A 130 15.07 -27.63 -10.00
C ASP A 130 15.11 -28.75 -8.98
N SER A 131 15.85 -28.55 -7.89
CA SER A 131 16.00 -29.54 -6.83
C SER A 131 14.81 -29.54 -5.86
N TRP A 132 13.99 -28.49 -5.86
CA TRP A 132 12.84 -28.35 -4.96
C TRP A 132 11.55 -28.88 -5.60
N TYR A 133 10.69 -29.56 -4.84
CA TYR A 133 9.40 -30.05 -5.31
C TYR A 133 8.30 -29.86 -4.25
N LEU A 134 7.04 -29.82 -4.69
CA LEU A 134 5.89 -29.45 -3.85
C LEU A 134 5.72 -30.26 -2.56
N ALA A 135 6.16 -31.52 -2.54
CA ALA A 135 6.03 -32.39 -1.37
C ALA A 135 7.12 -32.15 -0.30
N LEU A 136 8.12 -31.31 -0.57
CA LEU A 136 9.12 -30.92 0.43
C LEU A 136 8.49 -30.07 1.54
N LYS A 137 9.00 -30.23 2.76
CA LYS A 137 8.56 -29.47 3.95
C LYS A 137 9.25 -28.12 4.04
N GLU A 138 10.43 -28.02 3.45
CA GLU A 138 11.22 -26.81 3.30
C GLU A 138 10.51 -25.85 2.36
N SER A 139 10.72 -24.56 2.60
CA SER A 139 10.18 -23.55 1.73
C SER A 139 10.83 -23.59 0.34
N PRO A 140 10.05 -23.30 -0.71
CA PRO A 140 10.59 -23.10 -2.05
C PRO A 140 11.70 -22.04 -2.02
N PRO A 141 12.63 -22.08 -2.98
CA PRO A 141 13.56 -20.98 -3.19
C PRO A 141 12.80 -19.67 -3.28
N LYS A 142 13.33 -18.61 -2.66
CA LYS A 142 12.66 -17.30 -2.62
C LYS A 142 12.26 -16.82 -4.03
N VAL A 143 13.14 -17.03 -5.02
CA VAL A 143 12.94 -16.63 -6.43
C VAL A 143 11.65 -17.19 -7.05
N THR A 144 11.19 -18.36 -6.59
CA THR A 144 9.95 -18.97 -7.08
C THR A 144 8.72 -18.15 -6.67
N ALA A 145 8.76 -17.54 -5.49
CA ALA A 145 7.73 -16.60 -5.04
C ALA A 145 7.86 -15.24 -5.78
N ASP A 146 9.09 -14.74 -5.91
CA ASP A 146 9.39 -13.49 -6.63
C ASP A 146 8.84 -13.53 -8.07
N ILE A 147 8.96 -14.67 -8.77
CA ILE A 147 8.37 -14.90 -10.11
C ILE A 147 6.84 -14.83 -10.11
N PHE A 148 6.18 -15.41 -9.11
CA PHE A 148 4.72 -15.35 -9.03
C PHE A 148 4.24 -13.93 -8.80
N GLU A 149 4.88 -13.20 -7.90
CA GLU A 149 4.59 -11.79 -7.65
C GLU A 149 4.81 -10.99 -8.94
N ALA A 150 5.92 -11.18 -9.63
CA ALA A 150 6.15 -10.53 -10.92
C ALA A 150 5.09 -10.84 -11.98
N TYR A 151 4.59 -12.08 -12.03
CA TYR A 151 3.51 -12.47 -12.93
C TYR A 151 2.18 -11.78 -12.56
N VAL A 152 1.85 -11.68 -11.27
CA VAL A 152 0.71 -10.87 -10.78
C VAL A 152 0.89 -9.40 -11.20
N GLY A 153 2.09 -8.85 -11.04
CA GLY A 153 2.43 -7.50 -11.47
C GLY A 153 2.19 -7.30 -12.97
N ALA A 154 2.58 -8.26 -13.82
CA ALA A 154 2.33 -8.21 -15.26
C ALA A 154 0.84 -8.20 -15.61
N ILE A 155 0.02 -9.02 -14.92
CA ILE A 155 -1.44 -9.00 -15.09
C ILE A 155 -1.99 -7.63 -14.70
N PHE A 156 -1.56 -7.08 -13.56
CA PHE A 156 -2.03 -5.77 -13.11
C PHE A 156 -1.67 -4.66 -14.10
N ILE A 157 -0.44 -4.64 -14.62
CA ILE A 157 0.00 -3.61 -15.57
C ILE A 157 -0.74 -3.67 -16.90
N GLN A 158 -1.04 -4.86 -17.40
CA GLN A 158 -1.70 -4.99 -18.70
C GLN A 158 -3.23 -4.99 -18.63
N HIS A 159 -3.81 -5.63 -17.61
CA HIS A 159 -5.24 -5.90 -17.51
C HIS A 159 -5.91 -5.19 -16.32
N GLY A 160 -5.14 -4.45 -15.52
CA GLY A 160 -5.64 -3.71 -14.37
C GLY A 160 -5.91 -4.57 -13.13
N LEU A 161 -6.36 -3.89 -12.07
CA LEU A 161 -6.58 -4.51 -10.76
C LEU A 161 -7.71 -5.53 -10.74
N HIS A 162 -8.78 -5.30 -11.52
CA HIS A 162 -9.93 -6.20 -11.56
C HIS A 162 -9.53 -7.59 -12.05
N ALA A 163 -8.87 -7.68 -13.20
CA ALA A 163 -8.41 -8.95 -13.77
C ALA A 163 -7.43 -9.69 -12.83
N ALA A 164 -6.51 -8.95 -12.19
CA ALA A 164 -5.61 -9.53 -11.19
C ALA A 164 -6.39 -10.04 -9.96
N SER A 165 -7.36 -9.27 -9.48
CA SER A 165 -8.18 -9.61 -8.31
C SER A 165 -9.07 -10.81 -8.56
N ASP A 166 -9.71 -10.94 -9.72
CA ASP A 166 -10.57 -12.08 -10.06
C ASP A 166 -9.80 -13.39 -10.07
N TRP A 167 -8.62 -13.37 -10.72
CA TRP A 167 -7.75 -14.52 -10.76
C TRP A 167 -7.23 -14.89 -9.38
N LEU A 168 -6.72 -13.91 -8.62
CA LEU A 168 -6.24 -14.13 -7.27
C LEU A 168 -7.35 -14.60 -6.32
N GLN A 169 -8.57 -14.09 -6.45
CA GLN A 169 -9.71 -14.55 -5.66
C GLN A 169 -10.02 -16.03 -5.93
N THR A 170 -10.04 -16.42 -7.21
CA THR A 170 -10.22 -17.82 -7.61
C THR A 170 -9.12 -18.72 -7.04
N LEU A 171 -7.87 -18.24 -7.09
CA LEU A 171 -6.70 -18.98 -6.63
C LEU A 171 -6.63 -19.10 -5.10
N LEU A 172 -6.87 -18.00 -4.38
CA LEU A 172 -6.62 -17.87 -2.94
C LEU A 172 -7.80 -18.31 -2.09
N THR A 173 -9.04 -18.27 -2.58
CA THR A 173 -10.23 -18.67 -1.79
C THR A 173 -10.06 -20.04 -1.12
N PRO A 174 -9.70 -21.11 -1.82
CA PRO A 174 -9.53 -22.40 -1.15
C PRO A 174 -8.25 -22.48 -0.29
N VAL A 175 -7.23 -21.68 -0.60
CA VAL A 175 -5.99 -21.59 0.20
C VAL A 175 -6.28 -20.90 1.54
N ILE A 176 -7.13 -19.86 1.56
CA ILE A 176 -7.61 -19.18 2.76
C ILE A 176 -8.37 -20.17 3.66
N LYS A 177 -9.21 -21.05 3.08
CA LYS A 177 -9.89 -22.11 3.85
C LYS A 177 -8.87 -23.03 4.53
N ALA A 178 -7.81 -23.44 3.84
CA ALA A 178 -6.74 -24.25 4.41
C ALA A 178 -5.92 -23.50 5.48
N ALA A 179 -5.58 -22.23 5.24
CA ALA A 179 -4.86 -21.39 6.19
C ALA A 179 -5.65 -21.14 7.49
N ASN A 180 -6.98 -21.05 7.39
CA ASN A 180 -7.87 -20.98 8.54
C ASN A 180 -7.84 -22.25 9.41
N LYS A 181 -7.65 -23.43 8.79
CA LYS A 181 -7.46 -24.70 9.51
C LYS A 181 -6.09 -24.74 10.19
N ASP A 182 -5.04 -24.28 9.50
CA ASP A 182 -3.70 -24.13 10.08
C ASP A 182 -3.73 -23.23 11.33
N PHE A 183 -4.40 -22.07 11.24
CA PHE A 183 -4.60 -21.19 12.39
C PHE A 183 -5.31 -21.91 13.54
N THR A 184 -6.40 -22.64 13.25
CA THR A 184 -7.18 -23.33 14.29
C THR A 184 -6.38 -24.46 14.94
N HIS A 185 -5.53 -25.16 14.20
CA HIS A 185 -4.68 -26.23 14.72
C HIS A 185 -3.54 -25.69 15.60
N GLU A 186 -2.90 -24.59 15.17
CA GLU A 186 -1.77 -24.00 15.89
C GLU A 186 -2.21 -23.15 17.09
N TYR A 187 -3.40 -22.53 17.01
CA TYR A 187 -3.91 -21.56 17.99
C TYR A 187 -5.26 -21.96 18.61
N GLY A 188 -5.64 -23.23 18.54
CA GLY A 188 -6.94 -23.75 18.98
C GLY A 188 -7.32 -23.46 20.45
N ILE A 189 -8.64 -23.44 20.66
CA ILE A 189 -9.43 -23.01 21.84
C ILE A 189 -8.82 -23.49 23.17
N GLY A 190 -7.94 -22.67 23.77
CA GLY A 190 -7.36 -22.93 25.09
C GLY A 190 -5.85 -22.66 25.19
N ASN A 191 -5.13 -22.66 24.06
CA ASN A 191 -3.68 -22.40 24.03
C ASN A 191 -3.30 -21.02 23.49
N ILE A 192 -4.29 -20.16 23.18
CA ILE A 192 -4.05 -18.72 23.04
C ILE A 192 -3.80 -18.18 24.45
N SER A 193 -2.63 -18.45 25.00
CA SER A 193 -2.07 -17.57 26.01
C SER A 193 -2.11 -16.17 25.41
N PRO A 194 -2.68 -15.15 26.09
CA PRO A 194 -2.77 -13.79 25.58
C PRO A 194 -1.40 -13.14 25.36
N SER A 195 -0.31 -13.89 25.57
CA SER A 195 1.04 -13.58 25.14
C SER A 195 1.27 -13.79 23.64
N TYR A 196 0.25 -13.66 22.78
CA TYR A 196 0.60 -13.13 21.46
C TYR A 196 1.26 -11.79 21.75
N PRO A 197 2.52 -11.56 21.37
CA PRO A 197 3.05 -10.22 21.44
C PRO A 197 2.04 -9.41 20.64
N GLU A 198 1.35 -8.44 21.29
CA GLU A 198 0.59 -7.41 20.58
C GLU A 198 1.38 -7.14 19.32
N PRO A 199 0.78 -7.34 18.12
CA PRO A 199 1.50 -7.44 16.87
C PRO A 199 2.61 -6.44 16.98
N LYS A 200 3.86 -6.92 17.06
CA LYS A 200 5.00 -6.04 17.27
C LYS A 200 4.82 -5.05 16.14
N THR A 201 4.26 -3.87 16.42
CA THR A 201 4.12 -2.78 15.47
C THR A 201 5.52 -2.71 14.96
N GLU A 202 5.72 -3.12 13.70
CA GLU A 202 7.04 -3.48 13.20
C GLU A 202 7.97 -2.35 13.60
N THR A 203 8.86 -2.64 14.55
CA THR A 203 9.54 -1.62 15.36
C THR A 203 8.63 -0.52 15.93
N LYS A 204 8.19 -0.64 17.19
CA LYS A 204 8.21 0.56 18.05
C LYS A 204 9.68 1.00 18.05
N LEU A 205 10.04 1.89 17.13
CA LEU A 205 11.11 2.84 17.43
C LEU A 205 10.78 3.37 18.82
N PRO A 206 11.72 3.44 19.76
CA PRO A 206 11.44 3.87 21.12
C PRO A 206 10.88 5.29 21.05
N TRP A 207 9.55 5.42 21.07
CA TRP A 207 8.78 6.66 20.96
C TRP A 207 9.02 7.63 22.13
N GLY A 208 10.05 7.37 22.96
CA GLY A 208 10.54 8.25 24.02
C GLY A 208 11.57 9.27 23.51
N ASP A 209 12.31 8.96 22.45
CA ASP A 209 13.23 9.90 21.81
C ASP A 209 12.70 10.20 20.41
N LYS A 210 12.28 11.45 20.18
CA LYS A 210 11.96 11.91 18.82
C LYS A 210 13.21 11.70 17.97
N VAL A 211 13.19 10.69 17.10
CA VAL A 211 14.19 10.58 16.04
C VAL A 211 14.15 11.92 15.32
N PRO A 212 15.29 12.62 15.17
CA PRO A 212 15.30 13.89 14.49
C PRO A 212 14.63 13.75 13.13
N GLU A 213 13.71 14.66 12.83
CA GLU A 213 13.07 14.75 11.52
C GLU A 213 14.17 14.82 10.47
N THR A 214 14.16 13.88 9.52
CA THR A 214 15.11 13.86 8.41
C THR A 214 14.82 15.04 7.48
N ASP A 215 15.82 15.49 6.72
CA ASP A 215 15.63 16.54 5.72
C ASP A 215 14.52 16.20 4.71
N ALA A 216 14.32 14.91 4.42
CA ALA A 216 13.27 14.43 3.55
C ALA A 216 11.87 14.61 4.16
N GLN A 217 11.70 14.24 5.43
CA GLN A 217 10.45 14.43 6.18
C GLN A 217 10.13 15.92 6.31
N ALA A 218 11.11 16.75 6.70
CA ALA A 218 10.93 18.20 6.79
C ALA A 218 10.54 18.82 5.43
N ALA A 219 11.09 18.31 4.32
CA ALA A 219 10.73 18.77 2.99
C ALA A 219 9.30 18.40 2.59
N LEU A 220 8.87 17.18 2.84
CA LEU A 220 7.49 16.76 2.55
C LEU A 220 6.49 17.43 3.48
N SER A 221 6.83 17.60 4.76
CA SER A 221 6.04 18.34 5.75
C SER A 221 5.80 19.78 5.32
N ASP A 222 6.81 20.48 4.79
CA ASP A 222 6.64 21.85 4.30
C ASP A 222 5.74 21.90 3.06
N PHE A 223 5.86 20.92 2.15
CA PHE A 223 4.95 20.79 1.02
C PHE A 223 3.50 20.60 1.50
N LEU A 224 3.29 19.71 2.47
CA LEU A 224 2.00 19.49 3.13
C LEU A 224 1.57 20.61 4.05
N ARG A 225 2.27 21.76 4.13
CA ARG A 225 1.82 22.99 4.83
C ARG A 225 1.42 24.10 3.86
N ASN A 226 1.58 23.89 2.56
CA ASN A 226 1.16 24.86 1.56
C ASN A 226 -0.37 25.04 1.57
N ARG A 227 -0.83 26.28 1.75
CA ARG A 227 -2.24 26.63 1.90
C ARG A 227 -3.10 26.24 0.70
N ASP A 228 -2.61 26.39 -0.52
CA ASP A 228 -3.39 26.12 -1.72
C ASP A 228 -3.63 24.60 -1.87
N MET A 229 -2.59 23.82 -1.57
CA MET A 229 -2.67 22.36 -1.46
C MET A 229 -3.70 21.93 -0.41
N TRP A 230 -3.83 22.66 0.70
CA TRP A 230 -4.80 22.32 1.75
C TRP A 230 -6.23 22.49 1.31
N SER A 231 -6.56 23.60 0.65
CA SER A 231 -7.91 23.82 0.14
C SER A 231 -8.30 22.75 -0.86
N TRP A 232 -7.40 22.40 -1.78
CA TRP A 232 -7.64 21.35 -2.75
C TRP A 232 -7.81 19.98 -2.08
N LEU A 233 -6.87 19.57 -1.23
CA LEU A 233 -6.95 18.29 -0.51
C LEU A 233 -8.25 18.16 0.30
N ARG A 234 -8.66 19.24 0.97
CA ARG A 234 -9.89 19.24 1.78
C ARG A 234 -11.12 19.04 0.91
N GLU A 235 -11.23 19.76 -0.20
CA GLU A 235 -12.38 19.63 -1.11
C GLU A 235 -12.41 18.24 -1.74
N PHE A 236 -11.26 17.80 -2.26
CA PHE A 236 -11.10 16.47 -2.86
C PHE A 236 -11.36 15.35 -1.84
N GLY A 237 -11.01 15.58 -0.58
CA GLY A 237 -11.21 14.69 0.56
C GLY A 237 -12.66 14.40 0.90
N LYS A 238 -13.58 15.33 0.61
CA LYS A 238 -14.99 15.21 1.00
C LYS A 238 -15.65 13.96 0.42
N VAL A 239 -15.34 13.60 -0.83
CA VAL A 239 -15.91 12.43 -1.50
C VAL A 239 -15.73 11.15 -0.67
N ALA A 240 -14.53 10.95 -0.10
CA ALA A 240 -14.25 9.80 0.75
C ALA A 240 -14.93 9.90 2.12
N LEU A 241 -15.04 11.10 2.68
CA LEU A 241 -15.72 11.34 3.97
C LEU A 241 -17.23 11.16 3.88
N ASP A 242 -17.84 11.61 2.80
CA ASP A 242 -19.28 11.50 2.52
C ASP A 242 -19.69 10.03 2.29
N SER A 243 -18.72 9.17 2.00
CA SER A 243 -18.91 7.72 1.82
C SER A 243 -18.78 6.93 3.11
N LEU A 244 -18.48 7.59 4.24
CA LEU A 244 -18.39 6.90 5.54
C LEU A 244 -19.80 6.55 6.06
N PRO A 245 -19.95 5.44 6.83
CA PRO A 245 -21.18 5.10 7.53
C PRO A 245 -21.72 6.28 8.35
N SER A 246 -23.02 6.28 8.66
CA SER A 246 -23.57 7.33 9.51
C SER A 246 -22.83 7.39 10.85
N LYS A 247 -22.82 8.57 11.49
CA LYS A 247 -22.19 8.75 12.82
C LYS A 247 -22.79 7.83 13.88
N GLU A 248 -24.02 7.37 13.66
CA GLU A 248 -24.80 6.52 14.57
C GLU A 248 -24.37 5.03 14.47
N ASP A 249 -23.82 4.61 13.33
CA ASP A 249 -23.48 3.21 13.02
C ASP A 249 -22.14 2.72 13.59
N GLY A 250 -21.66 3.34 14.67
CA GLY A 250 -20.75 2.63 15.57
C GLY A 250 -19.26 2.69 15.22
N PHE A 251 -18.79 3.80 14.66
CA PHE A 251 -17.41 4.18 14.93
C PHE A 251 -17.22 4.29 16.44
N ARG A 252 -16.18 3.66 16.99
CA ARG A 252 -15.90 3.69 18.43
C ARG A 252 -14.40 3.84 18.59
N PHE A 253 -13.97 4.93 19.21
CA PHE A 253 -12.56 5.17 19.50
C PHE A 253 -12.30 4.98 21.00
N ARG A 254 -11.36 4.09 21.34
CA ARG A 254 -10.94 3.90 22.72
C ARG A 254 -9.71 4.73 22.99
N PHE A 255 -9.89 5.98 23.41
CA PHE A 255 -8.79 6.93 23.66
C PHE A 255 -7.82 6.44 24.74
N SER A 256 -8.30 5.71 25.75
CA SER A 256 -7.44 5.13 26.80
C SER A 256 -6.36 4.20 26.22
N LYS A 257 -6.67 3.52 25.10
CA LYS A 257 -5.78 2.60 24.39
C LYS A 257 -5.23 3.18 23.08
N GLY A 258 -5.68 4.35 22.66
CA GLY A 258 -5.31 4.96 21.38
C GLY A 258 -5.69 4.11 20.17
N MET A 259 -6.83 3.41 20.24
CA MET A 259 -7.22 2.43 19.23
C MET A 259 -8.65 2.61 18.76
N LEU A 260 -8.84 2.52 17.44
CA LEU A 260 -10.14 2.35 16.83
C LEU A 260 -10.68 0.96 17.17
N GLN A 261 -11.99 0.85 17.45
CA GLN A 261 -12.67 -0.42 17.68
C GLN A 261 -13.36 -0.90 16.40
N GLY A 262 -13.80 -2.16 16.39
CA GLY A 262 -14.60 -2.70 15.29
C GLY A 262 -15.94 -1.97 15.17
N PRO A 263 -16.50 -1.83 13.96
CA PRO A 263 -16.05 -2.42 12.68
C PRO A 263 -14.89 -1.68 11.99
N SER A 264 -14.63 -0.42 12.34
CA SER A 264 -13.67 0.41 11.61
C SER A 264 -12.21 -0.01 11.79
N ARG A 265 -11.88 -0.65 12.91
CA ARG A 265 -10.57 -1.30 13.12
C ARG A 265 -10.26 -2.32 12.02
N ASP A 266 -11.27 -3.02 11.54
CA ASP A 266 -11.12 -4.14 10.61
C ASP A 266 -10.78 -3.64 9.20
N ARG A 267 -11.14 -2.38 8.91
CA ARG A 267 -10.87 -1.68 7.65
C ARG A 267 -9.49 -1.02 7.57
N ILE A 268 -8.81 -0.82 8.71
CA ILE A 268 -7.48 -0.18 8.75
C ILE A 268 -6.50 -0.93 7.85
N GLU A 269 -6.47 -2.25 7.96
CA GLU A 269 -5.53 -3.09 7.19
C GLU A 269 -5.76 -2.94 5.68
N VAL A 270 -7.02 -2.91 5.23
CA VAL A 270 -7.37 -2.68 3.82
C VAL A 270 -6.92 -1.28 3.38
N GLY A 271 -7.18 -0.25 4.19
CA GLY A 271 -6.76 1.13 3.90
C GLY A 271 -5.24 1.29 3.79
N GLU A 272 -4.47 0.62 4.66
CA GLU A 272 -3.01 0.59 4.56
C GLU A 272 -2.54 -0.05 3.25
N ARG A 273 -3.12 -1.21 2.88
CA ARG A 273 -2.73 -1.89 1.63
C ARG A 273 -3.15 -1.10 0.38
N LEU A 274 -4.28 -0.38 0.44
CA LEU A 274 -4.70 0.54 -0.62
C LEU A 274 -3.73 1.68 -0.81
N LEU A 275 -3.32 2.35 0.28
CA LEU A 275 -2.32 3.41 0.23
C LEU A 275 -1.02 2.91 -0.43
N ASP A 276 -0.55 1.74 0.00
CA ASP A 276 0.63 1.08 -0.56
C ASP A 276 0.49 0.81 -2.08
N LEU A 277 -0.70 0.36 -2.52
CA LEU A 277 -1.00 0.10 -3.93
C LEU A 277 -1.09 1.40 -4.74
N TRP A 278 -1.76 2.44 -4.23
CA TRP A 278 -1.89 3.72 -4.91
C TRP A 278 -0.54 4.41 -5.12
N VAL A 279 0.34 4.40 -4.11
CA VAL A 279 1.70 4.94 -4.25
C VAL A 279 2.47 4.19 -5.34
N CYS A 280 2.37 2.85 -5.35
CA CYS A 280 2.98 2.02 -6.38
C CYS A 280 2.44 2.35 -7.77
N GLN A 281 1.11 2.42 -7.93
CA GLN A 281 0.43 2.74 -9.18
C GLN A 281 0.88 4.10 -9.74
N ILE A 282 0.94 5.14 -8.91
CA ILE A 282 1.42 6.46 -9.32
C ILE A 282 2.87 6.37 -9.78
N CYS A 283 3.75 5.71 -9.01
CA CYS A 283 5.15 5.57 -9.41
C CYS A 283 5.31 4.83 -10.75
N THR A 284 4.53 3.78 -10.99
CA THR A 284 4.59 3.01 -12.24
C THR A 284 3.99 3.75 -13.43
N HIS A 285 3.00 4.62 -13.19
CA HIS A 285 2.35 5.43 -14.23
C HIS A 285 3.18 6.67 -14.61
N GLU A 286 3.72 7.38 -13.62
CA GLU A 286 4.48 8.62 -13.83
C GLU A 286 5.91 8.35 -14.31
N PHE A 287 6.46 7.17 -13.99
CA PHE A 287 7.83 6.77 -14.34
C PHE A 287 7.84 5.37 -14.97
N PRO A 288 7.15 5.16 -16.11
CA PRO A 288 7.06 3.85 -16.76
C PRO A 288 8.43 3.31 -17.16
N GLU A 289 9.42 4.18 -17.39
CA GLU A 289 10.80 3.78 -17.67
C GLU A 289 11.45 2.99 -16.52
N TYR A 290 10.90 3.03 -15.29
CA TYR A 290 11.45 2.26 -14.18
C TYR A 290 11.35 0.75 -14.38
N TYR A 291 10.44 0.28 -15.23
CA TYR A 291 10.41 -1.11 -15.67
C TYR A 291 11.61 -1.50 -16.54
N MET A 292 12.33 -0.54 -17.10
CA MET A 292 13.57 -0.78 -17.86
C MET A 292 14.82 -0.72 -16.99
N ALA A 293 14.68 -0.42 -15.71
CA ALA A 293 15.80 -0.31 -14.80
C ALA A 293 16.41 -1.69 -14.53
N THR A 294 17.72 -1.81 -14.68
CA THR A 294 18.46 -3.02 -14.32
C THR A 294 18.53 -3.21 -12.80
N SER A 295 18.47 -2.12 -12.03
CA SER A 295 18.33 -2.20 -10.57
C SER A 295 17.89 -0.89 -9.94
N ARG A 296 17.56 -0.97 -8.64
CA ARG A 296 17.25 0.13 -7.71
C ARG A 296 15.90 0.81 -7.90
N ALA A 297 15.16 0.55 -8.98
CA ALA A 297 13.79 1.06 -9.14
C ALA A 297 12.87 0.68 -7.96
N PRO A 298 12.75 -0.60 -7.54
CA PRO A 298 11.95 -0.95 -6.36
C PRO A 298 12.46 -0.30 -5.08
N GLY A 299 13.77 -0.15 -4.95
CA GLY A 299 14.39 0.52 -3.81
C GLY A 299 13.99 1.99 -3.72
N LEU A 300 13.94 2.71 -4.84
CA LEU A 300 13.44 4.09 -4.91
C LEU A 300 11.95 4.14 -4.52
N VAL A 301 11.11 3.31 -5.13
CA VAL A 301 9.66 3.28 -4.85
C VAL A 301 9.37 2.92 -3.40
N THR A 302 10.16 2.01 -2.81
CA THR A 302 10.09 1.68 -1.38
C THR A 302 10.42 2.90 -0.50
N ASN A 303 11.45 3.68 -0.84
CA ASN A 303 11.79 4.89 -0.07
C ASN A 303 10.75 6.00 -0.21
N ILE A 304 10.15 6.13 -1.39
CA ILE A 304 9.01 7.05 -1.61
C ILE A 304 7.84 6.63 -0.74
N THR A 305 7.47 5.34 -0.79
CA THR A 305 6.39 4.78 0.03
C THR A 305 6.65 5.01 1.52
N ASN A 306 7.83 4.66 2.02
CA ASN A 306 8.20 4.84 3.43
C ASN A 306 8.11 6.30 3.88
N LEU A 307 8.47 7.26 3.01
CA LEU A 307 8.37 8.68 3.33
C LEU A 307 6.90 9.13 3.42
N ILE A 308 6.03 8.60 2.56
CA ILE A 308 4.59 8.93 2.54
C ILE A 308 3.83 8.26 3.68
N THR A 309 4.15 7.00 3.97
CA THR A 309 3.50 6.19 5.00
C THR A 309 4.02 6.48 6.42
N GLU A 310 4.88 7.47 6.56
CA GLU A 310 5.43 7.88 7.85
C GLU A 310 4.35 8.55 8.72
N GLU A 311 4.42 8.35 10.04
CA GLU A 311 3.34 8.76 10.95
C GLU A 311 3.07 10.27 10.91
N ASP A 312 4.09 11.13 10.92
CA ASP A 312 3.90 12.58 10.88
C ASP A 312 3.25 13.00 9.54
N THR A 313 3.70 12.41 8.44
CA THR A 313 3.15 12.64 7.10
C THR A 313 1.67 12.26 7.01
N LEU A 314 1.31 11.04 7.42
CA LEU A 314 -0.08 10.56 7.40
C LEU A 314 -0.96 11.29 8.43
N SER A 315 -0.42 11.64 9.60
CA SER A 315 -1.11 12.45 10.61
C SER A 315 -1.44 13.84 10.08
N ARG A 316 -0.51 14.48 9.35
CA ARG A 316 -0.74 15.76 8.67
C ARG A 316 -1.79 15.61 7.59
N LEU A 317 -1.68 14.60 6.72
CA LEU A 317 -2.67 14.35 5.67
C LEU A 317 -4.08 14.17 6.27
N SER A 318 -4.20 13.34 7.31
CA SER A 318 -5.45 13.15 8.07
C SER A 318 -6.02 14.45 8.64
N SER A 319 -5.14 15.35 9.11
CA SER A 319 -5.52 16.66 9.62
C SER A 319 -5.99 17.60 8.51
N THR A 320 -5.30 17.62 7.38
CA THR A 320 -5.64 18.45 6.21
C THR A 320 -6.99 18.05 5.62
N LEU A 321 -7.24 16.73 5.54
CA LEU A 321 -8.50 16.15 5.12
C LEU A 321 -9.62 16.28 6.16
N ASN A 322 -9.34 16.80 7.36
CA ASN A 322 -10.32 16.91 8.45
C ASN A 322 -10.96 15.55 8.84
N VAL A 323 -10.26 14.42 8.67
CA VAL A 323 -10.81 13.10 8.97
C VAL A 323 -11.25 13.02 10.44
N HIS A 324 -10.45 13.58 11.34
CA HIS A 324 -10.75 13.59 12.76
C HIS A 324 -12.07 14.27 13.15
N ASP A 325 -12.54 15.28 12.42
CA ASP A 325 -13.83 15.95 12.72
C ASP A 325 -15.01 14.98 12.58
N PHE A 326 -14.88 14.00 11.68
CA PHE A 326 -15.85 12.94 11.52
C PHE A 326 -15.83 11.99 12.74
N TYR A 327 -14.65 11.55 13.18
CA TYR A 327 -14.48 10.57 14.27
C TYR A 327 -14.60 11.15 15.69
N LEU A 328 -14.41 12.46 15.88
CA LEU A 328 -14.47 13.10 17.21
C LEU A 328 -15.89 13.34 17.74
N ASN A 329 -16.91 13.27 16.87
CA ASN A 329 -18.31 13.41 17.27
C ASN A 329 -18.86 12.17 18.02
N ILE A 330 -17.98 11.34 18.58
CA ILE A 330 -18.27 9.94 18.89
C ILE A 330 -17.80 9.64 20.33
N TYR A 331 -18.68 9.00 21.09
CA TYR A 331 -18.60 8.87 22.55
C TYR A 331 -17.33 8.16 23.08
N ASP A 332 -16.72 8.73 24.12
CA ASP A 332 -15.67 8.08 24.92
C ASP A 332 -16.29 7.07 25.90
N TYR A 333 -16.34 5.80 25.51
CA TYR A 333 -16.93 4.72 26.33
C TYR A 333 -16.13 4.33 27.56
N ASP A 334 -14.85 4.74 27.64
CA ASP A 334 -13.97 4.32 28.74
C ASP A 334 -14.03 5.28 29.94
N ARG A 335 -14.78 6.38 29.88
CA ARG A 335 -15.05 7.21 31.06
C ARG A 335 -16.04 6.49 31.99
N PRO A 336 -15.63 6.10 33.21
CA PRO A 336 -16.50 5.40 34.14
C PRO A 336 -17.74 6.26 34.46
N SER A 337 -18.89 5.59 34.45
CA SER A 337 -20.27 6.06 34.55
C SER A 337 -20.66 6.77 35.87
N SER A 338 -19.72 7.36 36.60
CA SER A 338 -19.99 7.88 37.94
C SER A 338 -20.69 9.23 37.98
N THR A 339 -20.91 9.90 36.85
CA THR A 339 -21.72 11.13 36.77
C THR A 339 -22.60 11.10 35.53
N SER A 340 -23.78 11.72 35.63
CA SER A 340 -24.88 11.78 34.66
C SER A 340 -24.57 12.45 33.32
N ASP A 341 -23.34 12.37 32.83
CA ASP A 341 -22.82 13.04 31.62
C ASP A 341 -22.65 12.04 30.46
N TYR A 342 -23.50 11.01 30.39
CA TYR A 342 -23.66 10.21 29.18
C TYR A 342 -24.10 11.13 28.06
N GLY A 343 -23.28 11.22 27.01
CA GLY A 343 -23.67 11.92 25.80
C GLY A 343 -22.93 13.23 25.52
N ARG A 344 -22.02 13.70 26.38
CA ARG A 344 -21.24 14.89 26.02
C ARG A 344 -20.17 14.53 24.97
N PRO A 345 -20.15 15.21 23.81
CA PRO A 345 -19.03 15.15 22.89
C PRO A 345 -17.74 15.43 23.66
N LEU A 346 -16.65 14.75 23.30
CA LEU A 346 -15.34 15.08 23.84
C LEU A 346 -15.12 16.59 23.69
N SER A 347 -14.83 17.26 24.82
CA SER A 347 -14.34 18.63 24.78
C SER A 347 -13.19 18.68 23.77
N THR A 348 -13.27 19.60 22.81
CA THR A 348 -12.28 19.82 21.73
C THR A 348 -10.85 20.09 22.23
N SER A 349 -10.65 20.09 23.55
CA SER A 349 -9.40 20.32 24.24
C SER A 349 -8.47 19.10 24.37
N VAL A 350 -8.92 17.86 24.10
CA VAL A 350 -8.01 16.69 24.18
C VAL A 350 -7.22 16.57 22.87
N PRO A 351 -5.88 16.70 22.89
CA PRO A 351 -5.08 16.58 21.67
C PRO A 351 -5.08 15.13 21.17
N ILE A 352 -5.57 14.92 19.95
CA ILE A 352 -5.48 13.62 19.26
C ILE A 352 -4.02 13.36 18.90
N LYS A 353 -3.53 12.15 19.19
CA LYS A 353 -2.16 11.73 18.86
C LYS A 353 -2.02 11.44 17.36
N GLY A 354 -0.79 11.51 16.83
CA GLY A 354 -0.49 11.20 15.43
C GLY A 354 -0.98 9.82 15.01
N THR A 355 -0.55 8.77 15.74
CA THR A 355 -1.03 7.39 15.59
C THR A 355 -2.56 7.23 15.50
N GLU A 356 -3.34 8.01 16.25
CA GLU A 356 -4.80 7.94 16.23
C GLU A 356 -5.35 8.53 14.93
N ARG A 357 -4.79 9.66 14.46
CA ARG A 357 -5.13 10.28 13.17
C ARG A 357 -4.79 9.37 11.98
N VAL A 358 -3.67 8.65 12.06
CA VAL A 358 -3.28 7.68 11.03
C VAL A 358 -4.30 6.55 10.97
N GLN A 359 -4.68 5.96 12.10
CA GLN A 359 -5.71 4.91 12.14
C GLN A 359 -7.05 5.39 11.57
N MET A 360 -7.48 6.60 11.90
CA MET A 360 -8.70 7.19 11.34
C MET A 360 -8.61 7.36 9.82
N LEU A 361 -7.47 7.83 9.31
CA LEU A 361 -7.24 7.99 7.86
C LEU A 361 -7.27 6.64 7.13
N MET A 362 -6.58 5.63 7.67
CA MET A 362 -6.57 4.29 7.06
C MET A 362 -7.96 3.66 7.10
N ALA A 363 -8.68 3.79 8.21
CA ALA A 363 -10.07 3.33 8.29
C ALA A 363 -10.97 4.06 7.28
N THR A 364 -10.76 5.36 7.05
CA THR A 364 -11.49 6.11 6.02
C THR A 364 -11.21 5.58 4.62
N PHE A 365 -9.95 5.28 4.28
CA PHE A 365 -9.62 4.68 2.98
C PHE A 365 -10.25 3.29 2.82
N GLY A 366 -10.18 2.45 3.86
CA GLY A 366 -10.79 1.13 3.84
C GLY A 366 -12.32 1.17 3.71
N TRP A 367 -12.99 2.08 4.43
CA TRP A 367 -14.43 2.28 4.30
C TRP A 367 -14.84 2.83 2.93
N PHE A 368 -14.11 3.81 2.41
CA PHE A 368 -14.40 4.38 1.09
C PHE A 368 -14.33 3.30 0.02
N HIS A 369 -13.29 2.46 0.04
CA HIS A 369 -13.21 1.31 -0.85
C HIS A 369 -14.31 0.28 -0.61
N TYR A 370 -14.69 0.02 0.63
CA TYR A 370 -15.76 -0.94 0.94
C TYR A 370 -17.10 -0.53 0.31
N PHE A 371 -17.47 0.76 0.38
CA PHE A 371 -18.73 1.25 -0.18
C PHE A 371 -18.67 1.60 -1.66
N ARG A 372 -17.52 2.08 -2.13
CA ARG A 372 -17.33 2.62 -3.49
C ARG A 372 -15.96 2.20 -4.04
N PRO A 373 -15.73 0.91 -4.31
CA PRO A 373 -14.41 0.40 -4.68
C PRO A 373 -13.84 1.08 -5.92
N ASP A 374 -14.63 1.22 -6.98
CA ASP A 374 -14.19 1.83 -8.23
C ASP A 374 -13.85 3.32 -8.07
N ASP A 375 -14.64 4.04 -7.26
CA ASP A 375 -14.34 5.45 -6.97
C ASP A 375 -13.08 5.58 -6.12
N ALA A 376 -12.88 4.70 -5.13
CA ALA A 376 -11.66 4.69 -4.34
C ALA A 376 -10.41 4.43 -5.20
N HIS A 377 -10.48 3.52 -6.18
CA HIS A 377 -9.36 3.23 -7.07
C HIS A 377 -9.05 4.34 -8.08
N ARG A 378 -10.02 5.19 -8.42
CA ARG A 378 -9.77 6.41 -9.22
C ARG A 378 -9.26 7.56 -8.35
N TRP A 379 -9.95 7.80 -7.23
CA TRP A 379 -9.71 8.92 -6.33
C TRP A 379 -8.38 8.84 -5.59
N GLY A 380 -7.99 7.67 -5.09
CA GLY A 380 -6.80 7.51 -4.27
C GLY A 380 -5.50 7.91 -4.99
N PRO A 381 -5.24 7.41 -6.22
CA PRO A 381 -4.12 7.84 -7.03
C PRO A 381 -4.13 9.34 -7.33
N GLU A 382 -5.29 9.92 -7.65
CA GLU A 382 -5.41 11.37 -7.90
C GLU A 382 -5.08 12.22 -6.67
N LEU A 383 -5.61 11.84 -5.50
CA LEU A 383 -5.32 12.48 -4.22
C LEU A 383 -3.81 12.47 -3.92
N LEU A 384 -3.17 11.32 -4.09
CA LEU A 384 -1.80 11.09 -3.66
C LEU A 384 -0.76 11.52 -4.71
N ARG A 385 -1.14 11.67 -5.99
CA ARG A 385 -0.24 12.04 -7.08
C ARG A 385 0.69 13.21 -6.75
N PRO A 386 0.21 14.39 -6.30
CA PRO A 386 1.09 15.50 -5.97
C PRO A 386 2.06 15.18 -4.82
N ILE A 387 1.62 14.39 -3.84
CA ILE A 387 2.44 13.98 -2.68
C ILE A 387 3.54 13.00 -3.13
N VAL A 388 3.19 12.02 -3.98
CA VAL A 388 4.14 11.05 -4.54
C VAL A 388 5.19 11.72 -5.40
N LEU A 389 4.80 12.64 -6.29
CA LEU A 389 5.74 13.40 -7.12
C LEU A 389 6.67 14.27 -6.28
N CYS A 390 6.16 14.87 -5.19
CA CYS A 390 7.00 15.63 -4.25
C CYS A 390 8.01 14.71 -3.54
N ALA A 391 7.53 13.61 -2.95
CA ALA A 391 8.34 12.61 -2.25
C ALA A 391 9.42 12.03 -3.16
N HIS A 392 9.07 11.71 -4.40
CA HIS A 392 10.00 11.28 -5.44
C HIS A 392 11.13 12.30 -5.64
N ASN A 393 10.79 13.57 -5.93
CA ASN A 393 11.77 14.62 -6.18
C ASN A 393 12.71 14.84 -4.99
N ILE A 394 12.18 14.76 -3.76
CA ILE A 394 12.95 14.84 -2.51
C ILE A 394 13.95 13.68 -2.44
N ILE A 395 13.49 12.44 -2.54
CA ILE A 395 14.36 11.24 -2.44
C ILE A 395 15.38 11.23 -3.58
N TRP A 396 14.98 11.57 -4.80
CA TRP A 396 15.84 11.64 -5.99
C TRP A 396 16.99 12.65 -5.83
N SER A 397 16.71 13.77 -5.15
CA SER A 397 17.66 14.84 -4.91
C SER A 397 18.61 14.52 -3.76
N LEU A 398 18.08 14.00 -2.65
CA LEU A 398 18.85 13.72 -1.44
C LEU A 398 19.68 12.42 -1.54
N ASN A 399 19.21 11.43 -2.32
CA ASN A 399 19.83 10.12 -2.41
C ASN A 399 20.17 9.70 -3.85
N PRO A 400 21.22 10.28 -4.48
CA PRO A 400 21.63 9.89 -5.83
C PRO A 400 21.94 8.38 -5.98
N GLY A 401 22.32 7.71 -4.88
CA GLY A 401 22.55 6.26 -4.85
C GLY A 401 21.29 5.41 -5.06
N LEU A 402 20.09 5.97 -4.87
CA LEU A 402 18.82 5.28 -5.10
C LEU A 402 18.28 5.46 -6.52
N ARG A 403 18.93 6.27 -7.36
CA ARG A 403 18.48 6.46 -8.75
C ARG A 403 18.50 5.12 -9.50
N PRO A 404 17.43 4.77 -10.23
CA PRO A 404 17.38 3.57 -11.04
C PRO A 404 18.55 3.53 -12.01
N ARG A 405 19.16 2.35 -12.13
CA ARG A 405 20.20 2.12 -13.14
C ARG A 405 19.49 1.71 -14.43
N MET A 406 19.54 2.57 -15.43
CA MET A 406 18.91 2.30 -16.73
C MET A 406 19.86 1.46 -17.61
N SER A 407 19.30 0.59 -18.46
CA SER A 407 20.10 0.02 -19.55
C SER A 407 20.50 1.13 -20.54
N PHE A 408 21.72 1.06 -21.07
CA PHE A 408 22.24 2.01 -22.06
C PHE A 408 21.68 1.79 -23.48
N LYS A 409 20.89 0.73 -23.71
CA LYS A 409 20.30 0.48 -25.03
C LYS A 409 19.16 1.46 -25.28
N LYS A 410 19.38 2.34 -26.25
CA LYS A 410 18.59 3.54 -26.63
C LYS A 410 17.18 3.29 -27.21
N THR A 411 16.59 2.12 -27.05
CA THR A 411 15.23 1.89 -27.58
C THR A 411 14.22 2.26 -26.51
N GLU A 412 13.51 3.37 -26.71
CA GLU A 412 12.31 3.67 -25.92
C GLU A 412 11.34 2.49 -26.03
N PRO A 413 10.86 1.94 -24.89
CA PRO A 413 9.91 0.84 -24.90
C PRO A 413 8.54 1.38 -25.34
N THR A 414 8.29 1.31 -26.64
CA THR A 414 7.00 1.71 -27.25
C THR A 414 5.84 0.94 -26.62
N TYR A 415 6.06 -0.32 -26.24
CA TYR A 415 5.02 -1.17 -25.66
C TYR A 415 4.54 -0.72 -24.28
N LEU A 416 5.37 -0.10 -23.44
CA LEU A 416 4.91 0.36 -22.12
C LEU A 416 3.98 1.56 -22.27
N HIS A 417 4.32 2.49 -23.17
CA HIS A 417 3.43 3.61 -23.48
C HIS A 417 2.09 3.11 -24.05
N GLU A 418 2.11 2.08 -24.89
CA GLU A 418 0.88 1.44 -25.38
C GLU A 418 0.08 0.81 -24.25
N LEU A 419 0.71 0.06 -23.34
CA LEU A 419 0.05 -0.58 -22.20
C LEU A 419 -0.59 0.45 -21.26
N PHE A 420 0.09 1.56 -20.96
CA PHE A 420 -0.46 2.62 -20.11
C PHE A 420 -1.43 3.55 -20.84
N ALA A 421 -1.42 3.58 -22.18
CA ALA A 421 -2.36 4.39 -22.98
C ALA A 421 -3.73 3.72 -23.14
N VAL A 422 -3.85 2.41 -22.90
CA VAL A 422 -5.16 1.73 -22.87
C VAL A 422 -5.93 2.25 -21.66
N LYS A 423 -6.84 3.20 -21.90
CA LYS A 423 -7.87 3.55 -20.92
C LYS A 423 -8.64 2.28 -20.59
N THR A 424 -8.62 1.87 -19.34
CA THR A 424 -9.48 0.80 -18.83
C THR A 424 -10.94 1.24 -18.94
N GLU A 425 -11.59 0.95 -20.07
CA GLU A 425 -13.05 0.98 -20.15
C GLU A 425 -13.61 -0.19 -19.34
N TYR A 426 -14.54 0.14 -18.44
CA TYR A 426 -15.10 -0.77 -17.47
C TYR A 426 -16.32 -1.51 -18.02
N VAL A 427 -16.42 -2.81 -17.74
CA VAL A 427 -17.64 -3.61 -17.93
C VAL A 427 -17.84 -4.47 -16.67
N GLU A 428 -18.99 -4.32 -16.03
CA GLU A 428 -19.33 -4.82 -14.70
C GLU A 428 -19.66 -6.33 -14.69
N PRO A 429 -19.06 -7.15 -13.81
CA PRO A 429 -19.66 -8.40 -13.36
C PRO A 429 -20.30 -8.24 -11.97
N SER A 430 -21.46 -8.88 -11.78
CA SER A 430 -22.27 -8.83 -10.55
C SER A 430 -21.53 -9.40 -9.32
N LEU A 431 -21.27 -8.53 -8.34
CA LEU A 431 -20.68 -8.85 -7.03
C LEU A 431 -21.51 -9.83 -6.19
N ASP A 432 -22.82 -9.87 -6.40
CA ASP A 432 -23.75 -10.68 -5.60
C ASP A 432 -23.59 -12.19 -5.88
N GLU A 433 -23.20 -12.58 -7.11
CA GLU A 433 -23.03 -14.00 -7.47
C GLU A 433 -21.82 -14.65 -6.76
N ILE A 434 -20.81 -13.86 -6.41
CA ILE A 434 -19.56 -14.35 -5.81
C ILE A 434 -19.72 -14.52 -4.29
N ILE A 435 -20.42 -13.62 -3.62
CA ILE A 435 -20.62 -13.64 -2.16
C ILE A 435 -21.49 -14.83 -1.75
N VAL A 436 -22.60 -15.07 -2.46
CA VAL A 436 -23.51 -16.20 -2.20
C VAL A 436 -22.74 -17.53 -2.25
N LYS A 437 -21.84 -17.70 -3.23
CA LYS A 437 -21.09 -18.94 -3.41
C LYS A 437 -20.04 -19.20 -2.32
N ILE A 438 -19.46 -18.15 -1.75
CA ILE A 438 -18.49 -18.26 -0.65
C ILE A 438 -19.19 -18.57 0.67
N GLU A 439 -20.34 -17.96 0.94
CA GLU A 439 -21.13 -18.18 2.15
C GLU A 439 -21.80 -19.57 2.17
N GLU A 440 -22.41 -20.00 1.07
CA GLU A 440 -23.02 -21.33 0.95
C GLU A 440 -22.02 -22.46 1.21
N ASP A 441 -20.78 -22.33 0.70
CA ASP A 441 -19.72 -23.30 0.93
C ASP A 441 -19.07 -23.20 2.32
N ALA A 442 -19.18 -22.05 3.00
CA ALA A 442 -18.64 -21.85 4.34
C ALA A 442 -19.60 -22.36 5.44
N MET A 443 -20.92 -22.28 5.21
CA MET A 443 -21.94 -22.80 6.13
C MET A 443 -21.97 -24.34 6.19
N LEU A 444 -21.44 -25.04 5.19
CA LEU A 444 -21.40 -26.52 5.15
C LEU A 444 -20.28 -27.15 6.01
N VAL A 445 -19.49 -26.37 6.75
CA VAL A 445 -18.28 -26.85 7.45
C VAL A 445 -18.39 -26.82 8.98
N ASP A 446 -19.50 -26.36 9.57
CA ASP A 446 -19.58 -26.16 11.03
C ASP A 446 -20.90 -26.62 11.67
N ASP A 447 -21.07 -27.93 11.84
CA ASP A 447 -22.21 -28.52 12.58
C ASP A 447 -22.05 -28.47 14.12
N HIS A 448 -20.98 -27.86 14.65
CA HIS A 448 -20.66 -27.90 16.09
C HIS A 448 -20.27 -26.56 16.73
N CYS A 449 -20.83 -25.44 16.25
CA CYS A 449 -20.68 -24.15 16.92
C CYS A 449 -21.99 -23.75 17.66
N PRO A 450 -21.98 -23.52 18.99
CA PRO A 450 -23.18 -23.13 19.71
C PRO A 450 -23.54 -21.66 19.43
N ILE A 451 -24.63 -21.49 18.67
CA ILE A 451 -25.62 -20.40 18.68
C ILE A 451 -25.05 -19.00 19.01
N PHE A 452 -24.59 -18.29 17.98
CA PHE A 452 -24.69 -16.84 17.95
C PHE A 452 -26.06 -16.47 17.36
N ILE A 453 -26.83 -15.68 18.11
CA ILE A 453 -28.14 -15.19 17.69
C ILE A 453 -27.91 -14.27 16.49
N LYS A 454 -28.41 -14.69 15.33
CA LYS A 454 -28.55 -13.86 14.13
C LYS A 454 -29.46 -12.66 14.50
N PRO A 455 -29.07 -11.40 14.25
CA PRO A 455 -30.04 -10.31 14.35
C PRO A 455 -31.12 -10.55 13.29
N GLU A 456 -32.38 -10.54 13.71
CA GLU A 456 -33.52 -10.62 12.80
C GLU A 456 -33.47 -9.44 11.81
N PRO A 457 -33.78 -9.65 10.53
CA PRO A 457 -33.94 -8.55 9.60
C PRO A 457 -35.10 -7.67 10.07
N MET A 458 -34.81 -6.40 10.34
CA MET A 458 -35.80 -5.40 10.64
C MET A 458 -36.65 -5.19 9.37
N GLU A 459 -37.89 -5.68 9.39
CA GLU A 459 -38.88 -5.38 8.34
C GLU A 459 -39.15 -3.87 8.36
N ILE A 460 -38.64 -3.17 7.34
CA ILE A 460 -38.99 -1.79 7.06
C ILE A 460 -40.26 -1.82 6.22
N ASP A 461 -41.36 -1.35 6.80
CA ASP A 461 -42.63 -1.13 6.12
C ASP A 461 -42.49 0.03 5.13
N LEU A 462 -42.31 -0.31 3.84
CA LEU A 462 -42.26 0.62 2.73
C LEU A 462 -43.66 0.79 2.14
N SER A 463 -44.55 1.47 2.85
CA SER A 463 -45.84 1.89 2.32
C SER A 463 -46.08 3.40 2.50
N GLN A 464 -45.21 4.24 1.96
CA GLN A 464 -45.56 5.62 1.55
C GLN A 464 -44.72 6.03 0.34
N GLU A 465 -45.29 5.87 -0.85
CA GLU A 465 -44.84 6.52 -2.09
C GLU A 465 -45.31 7.97 -2.07
N ASP A 466 -44.37 8.92 -2.00
CA ASP A 466 -44.59 10.29 -2.46
C ASP A 466 -43.56 10.62 -3.55
N SER A 467 -44.10 11.11 -4.65
CA SER A 467 -43.43 11.39 -5.92
C SER A 467 -42.31 12.44 -5.83
N VAL A 468 -41.12 12.11 -6.32
CA VAL A 468 -40.01 13.04 -6.58
C VAL A 468 -39.58 12.88 -8.06
N PRO A 469 -39.38 13.98 -8.83
CA PRO A 469 -39.02 13.91 -10.24
C PRO A 469 -37.52 13.60 -10.44
N PRO A 470 -37.10 13.15 -11.64
CA PRO A 470 -35.73 12.75 -11.88
C PRO A 470 -34.83 13.97 -12.08
N GLU A 471 -33.82 14.13 -11.24
CA GLU A 471 -32.67 14.99 -11.53
C GLU A 471 -31.58 14.16 -12.20
N ASP A 472 -31.44 14.39 -13.50
CA ASP A 472 -30.34 13.93 -14.33
C ASP A 472 -29.24 15.00 -14.30
N SER A 473 -28.14 14.76 -13.58
CA SER A 473 -26.95 15.62 -13.63
C SER A 473 -25.65 14.86 -13.32
N SER A 474 -25.23 13.99 -14.24
CA SER A 474 -23.83 13.60 -14.33
C SER A 474 -23.02 14.73 -14.96
N VAL A 475 -22.43 15.61 -14.15
CA VAL A 475 -21.43 16.58 -14.63
C VAL A 475 -20.05 15.90 -14.59
N PRO A 476 -19.36 15.74 -15.73
CA PRO A 476 -17.97 15.30 -15.72
C PRO A 476 -17.10 16.41 -15.13
N MET A 477 -16.34 16.08 -14.09
CA MET A 477 -15.35 16.96 -13.49
C MET A 477 -14.10 16.96 -14.40
N GLU A 478 -14.07 17.82 -15.41
CA GLU A 478 -12.83 18.14 -16.13
C GLU A 478 -11.99 19.09 -15.28
N LEU A 479 -10.85 18.61 -14.78
CA LEU A 479 -9.83 19.41 -14.11
C LEU A 479 -8.96 20.14 -15.17
N ASP A 480 -8.81 21.45 -15.02
CA ASP A 480 -8.01 22.31 -15.90
C ASP A 480 -6.51 22.04 -15.70
N TYR A 481 -5.83 21.68 -16.78
CA TYR A 481 -4.39 21.35 -16.86
C TYR A 481 -3.48 22.47 -16.31
N CYS A 482 -3.99 23.71 -16.22
CA CYS A 482 -3.26 24.88 -15.75
C CYS A 482 -2.81 24.80 -14.27
N ASP A 483 -3.55 24.14 -13.40
CA ASP A 483 -3.25 24.11 -11.96
C ASP A 483 -2.03 23.23 -11.61
N THR A 484 -1.83 22.14 -12.37
CA THR A 484 -0.67 21.26 -12.23
C THR A 484 0.66 21.96 -12.56
N LEU A 485 0.67 22.86 -13.56
CA LEU A 485 1.88 23.59 -13.98
C LEU A 485 2.29 24.64 -12.94
N ALA A 486 1.30 25.28 -12.31
CA ALA A 486 1.53 26.26 -11.23
C ALA A 486 2.15 25.59 -10.00
N LEU A 487 1.68 24.38 -9.65
CA LEU A 487 2.20 23.60 -8.54
C LEU A 487 3.64 23.15 -8.77
N GLU A 488 3.96 22.70 -9.98
CA GLU A 488 5.32 22.29 -10.37
C GLU A 488 6.32 23.46 -10.30
N LYS A 489 5.88 24.65 -10.73
CA LYS A 489 6.68 25.88 -10.64
C LYS A 489 6.97 26.27 -9.18
N ALA A 490 5.95 26.26 -8.32
CA ALA A 490 6.10 26.57 -6.89
C ALA A 490 7.06 25.60 -6.18
N LEU A 491 7.00 24.30 -6.52
CA LEU A 491 7.91 23.29 -5.98
C LEU A 491 9.37 23.54 -6.42
N LYS A 492 9.59 23.83 -7.71
CA LYS A 492 10.92 24.15 -8.26
C LYS A 492 11.52 25.40 -7.60
N GLU A 493 10.72 26.42 -7.35
CA GLU A 493 11.16 27.65 -6.67
C GLU A 493 11.48 27.43 -5.19
N SER A 494 10.66 26.66 -4.47
CA SER A 494 10.92 26.28 -3.07
C SER A 494 12.21 25.46 -2.92
N LEU A 495 12.42 24.45 -3.76
CA LEU A 495 13.65 23.65 -3.78
C LEU A 495 14.88 24.48 -4.11
N ARG A 496 14.76 25.44 -5.05
CA ARG A 496 15.83 26.39 -5.39
C ARG A 496 16.18 27.31 -4.23
N ALA A 497 15.18 27.85 -3.54
CA ALA A 497 15.37 28.70 -2.36
C ALA A 497 16.08 27.94 -1.23
N ARG A 498 15.69 26.69 -0.98
CA ARG A 498 16.31 25.83 0.04
C ARG A 498 17.75 25.47 -0.29
N ARG A 499 18.04 25.18 -1.56
CA ARG A 499 19.42 24.95 -2.06
C ARG A 499 20.30 26.19 -1.89
N LEU A 500 19.75 27.37 -2.11
CA LEU A 500 20.45 28.63 -1.84
C LEU A 500 20.67 28.87 -0.33
N MET A 501 19.73 28.48 0.54
CA MET A 501 19.91 28.55 2.00
C MET A 501 20.97 27.58 2.52
N THR A 502 21.04 26.35 2.00
CA THR A 502 22.07 25.37 2.38
C THR A 502 23.47 25.73 1.89
N LEU A 503 23.57 26.50 0.80
CA LEU A 503 24.84 27.04 0.29
C LEU A 503 25.30 28.32 1.01
N THR A 504 24.43 28.96 1.78
CA THR A 504 24.74 30.20 2.54
C THR A 504 25.06 29.95 4.01
N THR A 505 24.92 28.72 4.51
CA THR A 505 25.40 28.35 5.85
C THR A 505 26.94 28.36 5.90
N PRO A 506 27.57 29.06 6.88
CA PRO A 506 29.04 29.26 6.93
C PRO A 506 29.88 27.98 6.94
N SER A 507 29.30 26.84 7.33
CA SER A 507 29.96 25.54 7.40
C SER A 507 30.15 24.83 6.06
N ASN A 508 29.45 25.26 4.99
CA ASN A 508 29.41 24.56 3.69
C ASN A 508 30.20 25.27 2.58
N LEU A 509 30.85 26.40 2.85
CA LEU A 509 31.71 27.09 1.89
C LEU A 509 33.13 26.50 1.91
N PRO A 510 33.76 26.20 0.75
CA PRO A 510 35.15 25.77 0.69
C PRO A 510 36.07 26.80 1.37
N ARG A 511 36.96 26.35 2.26
CA ARG A 511 37.85 27.23 3.03
C ARG A 511 38.90 27.97 2.19
N ASP A 512 39.05 27.60 0.92
CA ASP A 512 40.13 28.07 0.04
C ASP A 512 39.67 29.10 -1.02
N ILE A 513 38.47 29.68 -0.89
CA ILE A 513 38.03 30.74 -1.80
C ILE A 513 38.56 32.09 -1.32
N ASP A 514 39.29 32.79 -2.20
CA ASP A 514 39.73 34.17 -2.03
C ASP A 514 38.59 35.06 -1.51
N THR A 515 38.86 35.82 -0.45
CA THR A 515 37.94 36.75 0.23
C THR A 515 37.19 37.65 -0.76
N VAL A 516 37.85 38.04 -1.85
CA VAL A 516 37.24 38.87 -2.91
C VAL A 516 36.19 38.10 -3.73
N ALA A 517 36.45 36.84 -4.04
CA ALA A 517 35.48 35.98 -4.74
C ALA A 517 34.29 35.63 -3.83
N ARG A 518 34.52 35.49 -2.53
CA ARG A 518 33.47 35.28 -1.52
C ARG A 518 32.55 36.51 -1.40
N GLU A 519 33.12 37.72 -1.33
CA GLU A 519 32.32 38.95 -1.29
C GLU A 519 31.54 39.18 -2.59
N LYS A 520 32.16 38.91 -3.74
CA LYS A 520 31.49 39.00 -5.04
C LYS A 520 30.31 38.04 -5.14
N PHE A 521 30.49 36.77 -4.74
CA PHE A 521 29.44 35.76 -4.75
C PHE A 521 28.27 36.12 -3.84
N LEU A 522 28.54 36.62 -2.63
CA LEU A 522 27.49 37.08 -1.70
C LEU A 522 26.77 38.33 -2.23
N ARG A 523 27.50 39.26 -2.86
CA ARG A 523 26.92 40.46 -3.47
C ARG A 523 26.03 40.12 -4.66
N ASP A 524 26.43 39.17 -5.50
CA ASP A 524 25.64 38.69 -6.64
C ASP A 524 24.35 37.98 -6.18
N ILE A 525 24.39 37.21 -5.08
CA ILE A 525 23.19 36.62 -4.46
C ILE A 525 22.25 37.71 -3.92
N LEU A 526 22.77 38.72 -3.24
CA LEU A 526 21.95 39.80 -2.67
C LEU A 526 21.33 40.69 -3.76
N LEU A 527 22.02 40.91 -4.88
CA LEU A 527 21.48 41.63 -6.03
C LEU A 527 20.39 40.82 -6.74
N SER A 528 20.55 39.49 -6.86
CA SER A 528 19.52 38.62 -7.45
C SER A 528 18.22 38.53 -6.65
N ARG A 529 18.24 38.89 -5.35
CA ARG A 529 17.03 39.01 -4.52
C ARG A 529 16.24 40.29 -4.81
N ARG A 530 16.91 41.36 -5.28
CA ARG A 530 16.29 42.68 -5.47
C ARG A 530 15.42 42.78 -6.72
N ASP A 531 15.60 41.84 -7.66
CA ASP A 531 14.83 41.75 -8.90
C ASP A 531 13.74 40.65 -8.83
N SER A 532 13.41 40.16 -7.63
CA SER A 532 12.32 39.19 -7.45
C SER A 532 10.95 39.89 -7.49
N PRO A 533 9.98 39.41 -8.30
CA PRO A 533 8.64 40.00 -8.39
C PRO A 533 7.82 39.95 -7.08
N MET A 534 8.32 39.31 -6.02
CA MET A 534 7.63 39.14 -4.74
C MET A 534 7.73 40.35 -3.80
N ASP A 535 8.55 41.38 -4.10
CA ASP A 535 8.65 42.58 -3.26
C ASP A 535 7.76 43.76 -3.75
N GLN A 536 6.86 43.54 -4.71
CA GLN A 536 5.88 44.54 -5.20
C GLN A 536 4.41 44.14 -5.03
N ILE A 537 4.11 43.16 -4.18
CA ILE A 537 2.75 42.83 -3.69
C ILE A 537 2.79 42.92 -2.17
#